data_AF-A0A093J3T3-F1
#
_entry.id   AF-A0A093J3T3-F1
#
_cell.length_a   1.000
_cell.length_b   1.000
_cell.length_c   1.000
_cell.angle_alpha   90.00
_cell.angle_beta   90.00
_cell.angle_gamma   90.00
#
_symmetry.space_group_name_H-M   'P 1'
#
loop_
_entity.id
_entity.type
_entity.pdbx_description
1 polymer ?
#
loop_
_entity_poly.entity_id
_entity_poly.type
_entity_poly.pdbx_seq_one_letter_code
_entity_poly.pdbx_strand_id
1 'polypeptide(L)' 'ARLEVHKFGISGYEKQEQRMWEQERAIMLGAKPPKKEHVNYKTYQEKMKEKKTTEDDNNGKKHKGDSLKKKKKKEQKE' A
#
# COMPACT_ATOMS: atom_id res chain seq x y z
N ALA A 1 -30.96 -20.75 14.19
CA ALA A 1 -31.53 -19.45 14.60
C ALA A 1 -30.66 -18.24 14.19
N ARG A 2 -29.61 -17.82 14.93
CA ARG A 2 -28.89 -16.55 14.61
C ARG A 2 -28.17 -16.54 13.25
N LEU A 3 -27.61 -17.68 12.85
CA LEU A 3 -26.90 -17.82 11.56
C LEU A 3 -27.83 -17.69 10.35
N GLU A 4 -29.06 -18.19 10.44
CA GLU A 4 -30.04 -18.12 9.34
C GLU A 4 -30.55 -16.69 9.15
N VAL A 5 -30.80 -15.97 10.25
CA VAL A 5 -31.21 -14.56 10.20
C VAL A 5 -30.10 -13.68 9.60
N HIS A 6 -28.84 -13.94 9.94
CA HIS A 6 -27.71 -13.21 9.36
C HIS A 6 -27.58 -13.44 7.85
N LYS A 7 -27.66 -14.71 7.44
CA LYS A 7 -27.62 -15.09 6.03
C LYS A 7 -28.79 -14.46 5.26
N PHE A 8 -29.98 -14.44 5.85
CA PHE A 8 -31.19 -13.89 5.22
C PHE A 8 -31.11 -12.38 4.96
N GLY A 9 -30.52 -11.60 5.88
CA GLY A 9 -30.38 -10.15 5.72
C GLY A 9 -29.39 -9.72 4.62
N ILE A 10 -28.56 -10.64 4.12
CA ILE A 10 -27.46 -10.35 3.20
C ILE A 10 -27.58 -11.20 1.91
N SER A 11 -28.43 -12.24 1.93
CA SER A 11 -28.73 -13.06 0.76
C SER A 11 -29.51 -12.24 -0.28
N GLY A 12 -28.89 -11.98 -1.42
CA GLY A 12 -29.45 -11.19 -2.51
C GLY A 12 -28.46 -10.21 -3.13
N TYR A 13 -27.45 -9.80 -2.37
CA TYR A 13 -26.37 -8.92 -2.84
C TYR A 13 -25.28 -9.69 -3.58
N GLU A 14 -24.46 -9.01 -4.38
CA GLU A 14 -23.29 -9.63 -4.99
C GLU A 14 -22.27 -10.04 -3.92
N LYS A 15 -21.52 -11.13 -4.11
CA LYS A 15 -20.54 -11.62 -3.13
C LYS A 15 -19.50 -10.59 -2.70
N GLN A 16 -19.20 -9.58 -3.53
CA GLN A 16 -18.31 -8.50 -3.15
C GLN A 16 -18.96 -7.56 -2.15
N GLU A 17 -20.19 -7.13 -2.43
CA GLU A 17 -20.99 -6.28 -1.55
C GLU A 17 -21.25 -6.97 -0.21
N GLN A 18 -21.64 -8.25 -0.22
CA GLN A 18 -21.88 -9.03 1.01
C GLN A 18 -20.66 -8.96 1.95
N ARG A 19 -19.45 -9.16 1.41
CA ARG A 19 -18.21 -9.12 2.19
C ARG A 19 -17.93 -7.75 2.78
N MET A 20 -18.23 -6.67 2.04
CA MET A 20 -18.07 -5.31 2.53
C MET A 20 -19.00 -5.05 3.73
N TRP A 21 -20.28 -5.36 3.59
CA TRP A 21 -21.28 -5.18 4.66
C TRP A 21 -20.96 -6.04 5.90
N GLU A 22 -20.54 -7.29 5.71
CA GLU A 22 -20.13 -8.16 6.80
C GLU A 22 -18.89 -7.64 7.53
N GLN A 23 -17.91 -7.11 6.79
CA GLN A 23 -16.71 -6.52 7.35
C GLN A 23 -17.03 -5.26 8.16
N GLU A 24 -17.84 -4.35 7.63
CA GLU A 24 -18.29 -3.15 8.34
C GLU A 24 -19.07 -3.50 9.60
N ARG A 25 -19.97 -4.48 9.52
CA ARG A 25 -20.70 -5.00 10.66
C ARG A 25 -19.77 -5.59 11.72
N ALA A 26 -18.77 -6.37 11.31
CA ALA A 26 -17.79 -6.91 12.22
C ALA A 26 -17.04 -5.79 12.95
N ILE A 27 -16.65 -4.72 12.23
CA ILE A 27 -16.00 -3.54 12.82
C ILE A 27 -16.92 -2.85 13.84
N MET A 28 -18.19 -2.64 13.49
CA MET A 28 -19.19 -2.08 14.43
C MET A 28 -19.38 -2.94 15.67
N LEU A 29 -19.24 -4.26 15.55
CA LEU A 29 -19.29 -5.21 16.67
C LEU A 29 -17.95 -5.33 17.44
N GLY A 30 -16.94 -4.50 17.10
CA GLY A 30 -15.67 -4.41 17.80
C GLY A 30 -14.52 -5.21 17.17
N ALA A 31 -14.71 -5.77 15.98
CA ALA A 31 -13.61 -6.40 15.25
C ALA A 31 -12.57 -5.34 14.81
N LYS A 32 -11.30 -5.74 14.76
CA LYS A 32 -10.22 -4.84 14.34
C LYS A 32 -10.30 -4.55 12.83
N PRO A 33 -10.35 -3.28 12.39
CA PRO A 33 -10.34 -2.94 10.97
C PRO A 33 -9.13 -3.50 10.22
N PRO A 34 -9.26 -3.89 8.94
CA PRO A 34 -8.15 -4.38 8.15
C PRO A 34 -7.13 -3.27 7.89
N LYS A 35 -5.84 -3.62 7.96
CA LYS A 35 -4.74 -2.66 7.79
C LYS A 35 -4.47 -2.28 6.33
N LYS A 36 -4.79 -3.18 5.41
CA LYS A 36 -4.54 -3.04 3.98
C LYS A 36 -5.70 -3.64 3.22
N GLU A 37 -6.06 -3.01 2.13
CA GLU A 37 -7.02 -3.57 1.18
C GLU A 37 -6.43 -4.82 0.53
N HIS A 38 -7.32 -5.75 0.19
CA HIS A 38 -6.94 -6.91 -0.58
C HIS A 38 -6.60 -6.48 -2.02
N VAL A 39 -5.36 -6.74 -2.44
CA VAL A 39 -4.87 -6.44 -3.78
C VAL A 39 -4.25 -7.68 -4.40
N ASN A 40 -4.44 -7.87 -5.71
CA ASN A 40 -3.78 -8.94 -6.44
C ASN A 40 -2.26 -8.72 -6.42
N TYR A 41 -1.49 -9.79 -6.28
CA TYR A 41 -0.03 -9.70 -6.19
C TYR A 41 0.61 -9.05 -7.43
N LYS A 42 0.09 -9.33 -8.63
CA LYS A 42 0.60 -8.72 -9.87
C LYS A 42 0.39 -7.21 -9.89
N THR A 43 -0.82 -6.76 -9.55
CA THR A 43 -1.14 -5.33 -9.51
C THR A 43 -0.39 -4.61 -8.38
N TYR A 44 -0.13 -5.29 -7.26
CA TYR A 44 0.74 -4.79 -6.22
C TYR A 44 2.17 -4.56 -6.72
N GLN A 45 2.73 -5.51 -7.48
CA GLN A 45 4.07 -5.40 -8.06
C GLN A 45 4.17 -4.26 -9.08
N GLU A 46 3.17 -4.09 -9.94
CA GLU A 46 3.09 -2.97 -10.89
C GLU A 46 3.09 -1.62 -10.17
N LYS A 47 2.22 -1.46 -9.16
CA LYS A 47 2.18 -0.25 -8.32
C LYS A 47 3.52 0.03 -7.63
N MET A 48 4.27 -1.00 -7.22
CA MET A 48 5.60 -0.82 -6.64
C MET A 48 6.63 -0.36 -7.68
N LYS A 49 6.53 -0.82 -8.93
CA LYS A 49 7.40 -0.37 -10.01
C LYS A 49 7.11 1.08 -10.40
N GLU A 50 5.84 1.44 -10.56
CA GLU A 50 5.40 2.82 -10.85
C GLU A 50 5.84 3.82 -9.77
N LYS A 51 5.74 3.42 -8.49
CA LYS A 51 6.22 4.24 -7.38
C LYS A 51 7.73 4.48 -7.42
N LYS A 52 8.51 3.45 -7.76
CA LYS A 52 9.97 3.60 -7.91
C LYS A 52 10.34 4.53 -9.06
N THR A 53 9.68 4.40 -10.22
CA THR A 53 9.97 5.27 -11.38
C THR A 53 9.61 6.72 -11.10
N THR A 54 8.51 6.98 -10.40
CA THR A 54 8.09 8.34 -10.02
C THR A 54 8.95 8.96 -8.91
N GLU A 55 9.49 8.16 -7.99
CA GLU A 55 10.46 8.61 -6.99
C GLU A 55 11.84 8.89 -7.60
N ASP A 56 12.30 8.08 -8.55
CA ASP A 56 13.58 8.30 -9.26
C ASP A 56 13.56 9.57 -10.12
N ASP A 57 12.45 9.88 -10.80
CA ASP A 57 12.29 11.14 -11.55
C ASP A 57 12.27 12.38 -10.64
N ASN A 58 11.78 12.25 -9.40
CA ASN A 58 11.82 13.33 -8.40
C ASN A 58 13.20 13.47 -7.73
N ASN A 59 13.89 12.35 -7.44
CA ASN A 59 15.21 12.36 -6.80
C ASN A 59 16.37 12.60 -7.79
N GLY A 60 16.17 12.37 -9.10
CA GLY A 60 17.15 12.64 -10.16
C GLY A 60 17.59 14.11 -10.27
N LYS A 61 16.82 15.05 -9.71
CA LYS A 61 17.20 16.48 -9.62
C LYS A 61 18.00 16.83 -8.36
N LYS A 62 18.02 16.01 -7.30
CA LYS A 62 18.66 16.39 -6.02
C LYS A 62 20.06 15.81 -5.79
N HIS A 63 20.48 14.78 -6.51
CA HIS A 63 21.74 14.07 -6.19
C HIS A 63 22.96 14.38 -7.09
N LYS A 64 22.87 15.29 -8.07
CA LYS A 64 24.03 15.64 -8.93
C LYS A 64 24.97 16.72 -8.36
N GLY A 65 24.77 17.20 -7.13
CA GLY A 65 25.47 18.39 -6.61
C GLY A 65 26.79 18.16 -5.86
N ASP A 66 27.00 17.04 -5.17
CA ASP A 66 27.96 17.04 -4.02
C ASP A 66 29.07 15.98 -4.02
N SER A 67 29.26 15.22 -5.10
CA SER A 67 30.24 14.13 -5.12
C SER A 67 31.64 14.53 -5.64
N LEU A 68 31.85 15.73 -6.21
CA LEU A 68 33.14 16.09 -6.82
C LEU A 68 34.15 16.82 -5.91
N LYS A 69 33.78 17.30 -4.71
CA LYS A 69 34.71 18.14 -3.91
C LYS A 69 35.61 17.38 -2.92
N LYS A 70 35.41 16.07 -2.70
CA LYS A 70 36.15 15.32 -1.66
C LYS A 70 37.46 14.66 -2.11
N LYS A 71 37.73 14.53 -3.42
CA LYS A 71 38.95 13.87 -3.92
C LYS A 71 40.20 14.77 -4.03
N LYS A 72 40.08 16.10 -4.04
CA LYS A 72 41.24 17.00 -4.23
C LYS A 72 42.03 17.38 -2.96
N LYS A 73 41.58 17.01 -1.75
CA LYS A 73 42.21 17.45 -0.49
C LYS A 73 43.17 16.41 0.15
N LYS A 74 43.39 15.25 -0.48
CA LYS A 74 44.23 14.18 0.09
C LYS A 74 45.64 14.07 -0.52
N GLU A 75 45.96 14.83 -1.56
CA GLU A 75 47.28 14.83 -2.23
C GLU A 75 48.17 16.02 -1.84
N GLN A 76 47.73 16.86 -0.90
CA GLN A 76 48.55 17.96 -0.35
C GLN A 76 48.62 17.84 1.18
N LYS A 77 49.27 16.79 1.66
CA LYS A 77 49.95 16.76 2.96
C LYS A 77 51.13 15.81 2.81
N GLU A 78 52.21 16.43 2.34
CA GLU A 78 53.60 16.10 2.70
C GLU A 78 53.74 15.81 4.20
#